data_AF-A0A835PRT7-F1
#
_entry.id   AF-A0A835PRT7-F1
#
_cell.length_a   1.000
_cell.length_b   1.000
_cell.length_c   1.000
_cell.angle_alpha   90.00
_cell.angle_beta   90.00
_cell.angle_gamma   90.00
#
_symmetry.space_group_name_H-M   'P 1'
#
loop_
_entity.id
_entity.type
_entity.pdbx_description
1 polymer ?
#
loop_
_entity_poly.entity_id
_entity_poly.type
_entity_poly.pdbx_seq_one_letter_code
_entity_poly.pdbx_strand_id
1 'polypeptide(L)'
;MFLNGASSVASIFTQQGKKGTNQDAMIVWENFGSKMGTVFCGVFDGHGPYGHMVARKVRDSLPLKLNAQWEVNSEVMSLQNNISTQASMNSEKHLFAWKMTKTSIDFDEEKLPEFFITLKESFLKAFKTMDKELKLHPNIDCFCSGTTAVTIVKQGQDLVIGNVGDSRAILGTRDDNNNLIAVQLTVDLKPNLPKEAERIKRYRGRILLLEMLEIQELYWVLEMTTTT
;
A
#
# COMPACT_ATOMS: atom_id res chain seq x y z
N MET A 1 -2.79 20.78 -6.02
CA MET A 1 -2.27 21.07 -7.36
C MET A 1 -1.14 20.10 -7.61
N PHE A 2 -1.25 19.22 -8.63
CA PHE A 2 -0.24 18.21 -8.92
C PHE A 2 1.00 18.90 -9.52
N LEU A 3 2.08 19.00 -8.76
CA LEU A 3 3.38 19.48 -9.25
C LEU A 3 4.08 18.30 -9.95
N ASN A 4 4.13 18.31 -11.28
CA ASN A 4 5.14 17.55 -11.99
C ASN A 4 6.50 18.17 -11.66
N GLY A 5 7.35 17.47 -10.90
CA GLY A 5 8.73 17.89 -10.66
C GLY A 5 9.22 17.70 -9.22
N ALA A 6 9.94 18.71 -8.73
CA ALA A 6 10.58 18.73 -7.43
C ALA A 6 10.11 19.91 -6.58
N SER A 7 10.15 19.73 -5.27
CA SER A 7 9.94 20.72 -4.24
C SER A 7 11.13 20.73 -3.27
N SER A 8 11.05 21.52 -2.20
CA SER A 8 12.06 21.52 -1.14
C SER A 8 12.13 20.21 -0.36
N VAL A 9 11.10 19.36 -0.42
CA VAL A 9 10.98 18.15 0.40
C VAL A 9 10.89 16.86 -0.40
N ALA A 10 10.60 16.92 -1.71
CA ALA A 10 10.43 15.74 -2.53
C ALA A 10 10.73 16.01 -4.01
N SER A 11 11.14 14.98 -4.74
CA SER A 11 11.27 15.01 -6.20
C SER A 11 10.74 13.72 -6.80
N ILE A 12 10.00 13.82 -7.89
CA ILE A 12 9.54 12.66 -8.66
C ILE A 12 10.06 12.72 -10.08
N PHE A 13 10.46 11.55 -10.59
CA PHE A 13 10.97 11.41 -11.95
C PHE A 13 10.62 10.01 -12.47
N THR A 14 10.15 9.95 -13.72
CA THR A 14 9.94 8.70 -14.45
C THR A 14 10.59 8.81 -15.83
N GLN A 15 11.11 7.69 -16.33
CA GLN A 15 11.70 7.59 -17.65
C GLN A 15 11.05 6.41 -18.39
N GLN A 16 10.56 6.67 -19.59
CA GLN A 16 10.06 5.60 -20.44
C GLN A 16 11.22 4.70 -20.89
N GLY A 17 11.09 3.40 -20.60
CA GLY A 17 12.02 2.37 -21.08
C GLY A 17 11.75 1.96 -22.53
N LYS A 18 12.30 0.81 -22.93
CA LYS A 18 12.18 0.28 -24.31
C LYS A 18 10.93 -0.59 -24.54
N LYS A 19 10.21 -0.96 -23.48
CA LYS A 19 9.09 -1.93 -23.50
C LYS A 19 7.72 -1.33 -23.93
N GLY A 20 7.73 -0.30 -24.78
CA GLY A 20 6.51 0.39 -25.23
C GLY A 20 6.05 1.49 -24.29
N THR A 21 4.73 1.71 -24.18
CA THR A 21 4.13 2.75 -23.34
C THR A 21 4.61 2.63 -21.90
N ASN A 22 5.07 3.74 -21.31
CA ASN A 22 5.40 3.77 -19.89
C ASN A 22 4.14 3.48 -19.05
N GLN A 23 4.17 2.38 -18.29
CA GLN A 23 3.06 1.94 -17.46
C GLN A 23 3.17 2.40 -16.00
N ASP A 24 4.29 3.03 -15.63
CA ASP A 24 4.51 3.59 -14.30
C ASP A 24 3.64 4.83 -14.07
N ALA A 25 3.18 4.97 -12.83
CA ALA A 25 2.58 6.19 -12.32
C ALA A 25 3.17 6.53 -10.95
N MET A 26 3.26 7.82 -10.63
CA MET A 26 3.76 8.29 -9.34
C MET A 26 3.09 9.59 -8.93
N ILE A 27 3.09 9.87 -7.63
CA ILE A 27 2.50 11.07 -7.05
C ILE A 27 3.28 11.49 -5.80
N VAL A 28 3.40 12.81 -5.61
CA VAL A 28 3.68 13.45 -4.33
C VAL A 28 2.57 14.47 -4.08
N TRP A 29 2.07 14.49 -2.85
CA TRP A 29 1.04 15.42 -2.38
C TRP A 29 1.46 15.99 -1.02
N GLU A 30 1.90 17.24 -1.03
CA GLU A 30 2.22 18.00 0.19
C GLU A 30 0.97 18.59 0.86
N ASN A 31 1.03 18.73 2.18
CA ASN A 31 -0.11 19.10 3.02
C ASN A 31 -1.32 18.18 2.78
N PHE A 32 -1.03 16.88 2.65
CA PHE A 32 -2.03 15.86 2.37
C PHE A 32 -3.12 15.83 3.44
N GLY A 33 -4.39 15.72 3.01
CA GLY A 33 -5.54 15.73 3.91
C GLY A 33 -5.72 17.03 4.70
N SER A 34 -5.29 18.15 4.12
CA SER A 34 -5.31 19.48 4.74
C SER A 34 -4.50 19.57 6.04
N LYS A 35 -3.54 18.66 6.25
CA LYS A 35 -2.67 18.61 7.44
C LYS A 35 -1.30 19.18 7.09
N MET A 36 -0.98 20.34 7.66
CA MET A 36 0.29 21.03 7.42
C MET A 36 1.48 20.10 7.75
N GLY A 37 2.47 20.05 6.86
CA GLY A 37 3.68 19.22 7.05
C GLY A 37 3.45 17.71 6.88
N THR A 38 2.26 17.30 6.44
CA THR A 38 1.99 15.91 6.05
C THR A 38 2.22 15.72 4.56
N VAL A 39 2.98 14.70 4.18
CA VAL A 39 3.25 14.37 2.77
C VAL A 39 2.72 12.98 2.49
N PHE A 40 1.95 12.85 1.41
CA PHE A 40 1.65 11.56 0.80
C PHE A 40 2.50 11.39 -0.44
N CYS A 41 3.10 10.22 -0.64
CA CYS A 41 3.69 9.85 -1.92
C CYS A 41 3.38 8.41 -2.29
N GLY A 42 3.41 8.11 -3.59
CA GLY A 42 3.11 6.78 -4.10
C GLY A 42 3.78 6.48 -5.43
N VAL A 43 4.17 5.23 -5.61
CA VAL A 43 4.70 4.65 -6.85
C VAL A 43 3.87 3.43 -7.22
N PHE A 44 3.53 3.33 -8.50
CA PHE A 44 2.61 2.34 -9.05
C PHE A 44 3.21 1.80 -10.36
N ASP A 45 3.65 0.55 -10.35
CA ASP A 45 4.19 -0.15 -11.52
C ASP A 45 3.05 -0.92 -12.21
N GLY A 46 2.56 -0.37 -13.31
CA GLY A 46 1.47 -0.96 -14.09
C GLY A 46 1.96 -2.11 -14.97
N HIS A 47 1.14 -3.14 -15.10
CA HIS A 47 1.41 -4.29 -15.99
C HIS A 47 0.15 -4.75 -16.72
N GLY A 48 0.37 -5.52 -17.80
CA GLY A 48 -0.69 -6.01 -18.68
C GLY A 48 -1.10 -5.00 -19.76
N PRO A 49 -2.07 -5.35 -20.62
CA PRO A 49 -2.46 -4.52 -21.77
C PRO A 49 -2.87 -3.09 -21.38
N TYR A 50 -3.47 -2.93 -20.20
CA TYR A 50 -3.99 -1.66 -19.69
C TYR A 50 -3.33 -1.21 -18.38
N GLY A 51 -2.14 -1.74 -18.05
CA GLY A 51 -1.42 -1.44 -16.81
C GLY A 51 -1.24 0.06 -16.54
N HIS A 52 -0.88 0.82 -17.57
CA HIS A 52 -0.78 2.28 -17.51
C HIS A 52 -2.10 2.98 -17.10
N MET A 53 -3.26 2.45 -17.48
CA MET A 53 -4.55 3.01 -17.07
C MET A 53 -4.89 2.63 -15.62
N VAL A 54 -4.60 1.39 -15.22
CA VAL A 54 -4.77 0.92 -13.84
C VAL A 54 -3.89 1.73 -12.89
N ALA A 55 -2.60 1.86 -13.18
CA ALA A 55 -1.64 2.61 -12.38
C ALA A 55 -2.05 4.08 -12.21
N ARG A 56 -2.47 4.76 -13.29
CA ARG A 56 -2.99 6.15 -13.21
C ARG A 56 -4.29 6.23 -12.40
N LYS A 57 -5.20 5.28 -12.56
CA LYS A 57 -6.46 5.24 -11.81
C LYS A 57 -6.20 5.10 -10.31
N VAL A 58 -5.28 4.22 -9.92
CA VAL A 58 -4.86 4.06 -8.52
C VAL A 58 -4.16 5.32 -8.01
N ARG A 59 -3.21 5.88 -8.78
CA ARG A 59 -2.55 7.16 -8.45
C ARG A 59 -3.55 8.27 -8.11
N ASP A 60 -4.59 8.41 -8.91
CA ASP A 60 -5.56 9.50 -8.80
C ASP A 60 -6.62 9.25 -7.71
N SER A 61 -6.97 7.99 -7.44
CA SER A 61 -8.13 7.63 -6.60
C SER A 61 -7.77 7.10 -5.21
N LEU A 62 -6.64 6.41 -5.06
CA LEU A 62 -6.23 5.80 -3.79
C LEU A 62 -5.94 6.85 -2.69
N PRO A 63 -5.26 7.99 -2.95
CA PRO A 63 -5.00 8.99 -1.92
C PRO A 63 -6.29 9.61 -1.38
N LEU A 64 -7.28 9.82 -2.25
CA LEU A 64 -8.59 10.36 -1.85
C LEU A 64 -9.34 9.38 -0.93
N LYS A 65 -9.30 8.08 -1.26
CA LYS A 65 -9.89 7.04 -0.41
C LYS A 65 -9.19 6.95 0.94
N LEU A 66 -7.86 7.02 0.94
CA LEU A 66 -7.07 7.04 2.17
C LEU A 66 -7.45 8.23 3.05
N ASN A 67 -7.52 9.43 2.48
CA ASN A 67 -7.88 10.62 3.24
C ASN A 67 -9.29 10.50 3.84
N ALA A 68 -10.28 10.07 3.05
CA ALA A 68 -11.65 9.88 3.54
C ALA A 68 -11.72 8.86 4.69
N GLN A 69 -10.99 7.74 4.59
CA GLN A 69 -10.94 6.74 5.67
C GLN A 69 -10.18 7.24 6.90
N TRP A 70 -9.20 8.12 6.71
CA TRP A 70 -8.44 8.71 7.81
C TRP A 70 -9.26 9.74 8.58
N GLU A 71 -10.00 10.60 7.89
CA GLU A 71 -10.92 11.57 8.51
C GLU A 71 -11.98 10.87 9.36
N VAL A 72 -12.70 9.89 8.77
CA VAL A 72 -13.75 9.13 9.48
C VAL A 72 -13.20 8.40 10.71
N ASN A 73 -12.07 7.71 10.58
CA ASN A 73 -11.50 6.98 11.70
C ASN A 73 -11.02 7.94 12.82
N SER A 74 -10.51 9.13 12.47
CA SER A 74 -10.07 10.12 13.46
C SER A 74 -11.25 10.68 14.26
N GLU A 75 -12.38 10.95 13.61
CA GLU A 75 -13.60 11.41 14.26
C GLU A 75 -14.19 10.35 15.19
N VAL A 76 -14.32 9.10 14.73
CA VAL A 76 -14.85 8.00 15.54
C VAL A 76 -14.02 7.78 16.80
N MET A 77 -12.68 7.86 16.70
CA MET A 77 -11.81 7.70 17.86
C MET A 77 -11.92 8.87 18.84
N SER A 78 -12.02 10.12 18.35
CA SER A 78 -12.28 11.27 19.22
C SER A 78 -13.57 11.14 20.02
N LEU A 79 -14.63 10.58 19.41
CA LEU A 79 -15.91 10.33 20.06
C LEU A 79 -15.81 9.18 21.08
N GLN A 80 -15.08 8.11 20.77
CA GLN A 80 -14.86 7.00 21.71
C GLN A 80 -14.07 7.43 22.94
N ASN A 81 -13.02 8.24 22.78
CA ASN A 81 -12.24 8.78 23.90
C ASN A 81 -13.11 9.66 24.83
N ASN A 82 -14.06 10.41 24.27
CA ASN A 82 -15.03 11.20 25.05
C ASN A 82 -16.11 10.33 25.74
N ILE A 83 -16.47 9.17 25.19
CA ILE A 83 -17.45 8.24 25.78
C ILE A 83 -16.81 7.38 26.88
N SER A 84 -15.53 7.01 26.75
CA SER A 84 -14.81 6.26 27.79
C SER A 84 -14.65 7.02 29.11
N THR A 85 -14.89 8.34 29.13
CA THR A 85 -14.97 9.13 30.36
C THR A 85 -16.35 9.10 31.05
N GLN A 86 -17.40 8.50 30.47
CA GLN A 86 -18.74 8.55 31.06
C GLN A 86 -19.63 7.28 31.03
N ALA A 87 -19.23 6.14 30.45
CA ALA A 87 -20.08 4.95 30.55
C ALA A 87 -19.34 3.60 30.50
N SER A 88 -19.35 2.90 31.64
CA SER A 88 -19.29 1.44 31.69
C SER A 88 -20.64 0.89 31.20
N MET A 89 -20.66 0.24 30.04
CA MET A 89 -21.48 -0.97 29.75
C MET A 89 -21.39 -1.38 28.26
N ASN A 90 -20.97 -2.63 28.06
CA ASN A 90 -21.19 -3.55 26.92
C ASN A 90 -21.12 -3.03 25.46
N SER A 91 -20.00 -3.30 24.80
CA SER A 91 -19.94 -3.40 23.33
C SER A 91 -18.86 -4.40 22.88
N GLU A 92 -19.20 -5.70 22.93
CA GLU A 92 -18.33 -6.80 22.49
C GLU A 92 -18.19 -6.91 20.95
N LYS A 93 -18.80 -6.03 20.16
CA LYS A 93 -18.82 -6.15 18.69
C LYS A 93 -17.55 -5.66 17.99
N HIS A 94 -16.74 -4.78 18.60
CA HIS A 94 -15.56 -4.22 17.93
C HIS A 94 -14.27 -5.03 18.15
N LEU A 95 -14.20 -5.79 19.25
CA LEU A 95 -13.03 -6.61 19.59
C LEU A 95 -12.83 -7.80 18.63
N PHE A 96 -13.91 -8.26 17.97
CA PHE A 96 -13.86 -9.39 17.02
C PHE A 96 -13.15 -9.08 15.71
N ALA A 97 -13.10 -7.81 15.27
CA ALA A 97 -12.42 -7.42 14.03
C ALA A 97 -10.89 -7.48 14.17
N TRP A 98 -10.36 -7.19 15.36
CA TRP A 98 -8.93 -7.23 15.68
C TRP A 98 -8.35 -8.65 15.65
N LYS A 99 -9.13 -9.67 16.02
CA LYS A 99 -8.66 -11.06 16.13
C LYS A 99 -8.41 -11.76 14.78
N MET A 100 -8.91 -11.22 13.68
CA MET A 100 -8.87 -11.87 12.36
C MET A 100 -7.62 -11.55 11.51
N THR A 101 -6.74 -10.64 11.95
CA THR A 101 -5.56 -10.21 11.17
C THR A 101 -4.22 -10.51 11.83
N LYS A 102 -4.17 -11.43 12.80
CA LYS A 102 -2.90 -11.93 13.36
C LYS A 102 -2.25 -12.92 12.36
N THR A 103 -1.65 -12.36 11.32
CA THR A 103 -0.71 -13.08 10.43
C THR A 103 0.65 -12.39 10.55
N SER A 104 1.45 -12.94 11.48
CA SER A 104 2.91 -12.93 11.51
C SER A 104 3.63 -11.59 11.37
N ILE A 105 3.55 -10.74 12.41
CA ILE A 105 4.75 -10.11 12.98
C ILE A 105 4.58 -10.08 14.50
N ASP A 106 5.36 -10.89 15.22
CA ASP A 106 5.56 -10.76 16.66
C ASP A 106 6.39 -9.49 16.89
N PHE A 107 5.70 -8.37 17.08
CA PHE A 107 6.27 -7.24 17.80
C PHE A 107 5.74 -7.33 19.23
N ASP A 108 6.64 -7.26 20.21
CA ASP A 108 6.29 -7.05 21.61
C ASP A 108 5.28 -5.90 21.67
N GLU A 109 4.14 -6.14 22.33
CA GLU A 109 2.99 -5.23 22.41
C GLU A 109 3.33 -4.01 23.29
N GLU A 110 4.31 -3.21 22.88
CA GLU A 110 4.28 -1.77 23.18
C GLU A 110 3.14 -1.18 22.37
N LYS A 111 2.21 -0.55 23.09
CA LYS A 111 0.97 0.02 22.56
C LYS A 111 1.32 1.08 21.52
N LEU A 112 1.34 0.70 20.24
CA LEU A 112 1.61 1.61 19.12
C LEU A 112 0.76 2.88 19.28
N PRO A 113 1.33 4.08 19.05
CA PRO A 113 0.57 5.32 19.14
C PRO A 113 -0.71 5.25 18.29
N GLU A 114 -1.79 5.84 18.82
CA GLU A 114 -3.13 5.81 18.22
C GLU A 114 -3.13 6.20 16.74
N PHE A 115 -2.34 7.21 16.39
CA PHE A 115 -2.06 7.65 15.03
C PHE A 115 -1.73 6.51 14.05
N PHE A 116 -0.84 5.59 14.45
CA PHE A 116 -0.43 4.46 13.61
C PHE A 116 -1.55 3.45 13.42
N ILE A 117 -2.37 3.23 14.45
CA ILE A 117 -3.51 2.31 14.40
C ILE A 117 -4.55 2.86 13.43
N THR A 118 -4.93 4.14 13.60
CA THR A 118 -5.90 4.83 12.73
C THR A 118 -5.46 4.77 11.27
N LEU A 119 -4.21 5.16 10.98
CA LEU A 119 -3.68 5.16 9.62
C LEU A 119 -3.58 3.75 9.03
N LYS A 120 -3.14 2.76 9.80
CA LYS A 120 -3.08 1.36 9.36
C LYS A 120 -4.47 0.88 8.92
N GLU A 121 -5.50 1.15 9.71
CA GLU A 121 -6.87 0.79 9.35
C GLU A 121 -7.35 1.54 8.11
N SER A 122 -7.04 2.84 8.01
CA SER A 122 -7.41 3.67 6.86
C SER A 122 -6.75 3.16 5.58
N PHE A 123 -5.47 2.77 5.62
CA PHE A 123 -4.77 2.12 4.51
C PHE A 123 -5.47 0.83 4.09
N LEU A 124 -5.74 -0.08 5.04
CA LEU A 124 -6.40 -1.35 4.74
C LEU A 124 -7.78 -1.15 4.10
N LYS A 125 -8.58 -0.20 4.60
CA LYS A 125 -9.91 0.11 4.04
C LYS A 125 -9.80 0.78 2.66
N ALA A 126 -8.83 1.67 2.47
CA ALA A 126 -8.61 2.37 1.20
C ALA A 126 -8.18 1.41 0.09
N PHE A 127 -7.19 0.55 0.36
CA PHE A 127 -6.71 -0.46 -0.60
C PHE A 127 -7.83 -1.44 -0.98
N LYS A 128 -8.59 -1.96 0.00
CA LYS A 128 -9.74 -2.85 -0.27
C LYS A 128 -10.83 -2.18 -1.10
N THR A 129 -11.12 -0.91 -0.83
CA THR A 129 -12.11 -0.14 -1.60
C THR A 129 -11.62 0.12 -3.02
N MET A 130 -10.33 0.44 -3.19
CA MET A 130 -9.72 0.65 -4.49
C MET A 130 -9.75 -0.61 -5.35
N ASP A 131 -9.38 -1.76 -4.79
CA ASP A 131 -9.41 -3.06 -5.47
C ASP A 131 -10.82 -3.43 -5.96
N LYS A 132 -11.84 -3.22 -5.11
CA LYS A 132 -13.24 -3.42 -5.50
C LYS A 132 -13.68 -2.50 -6.63
N GLU A 133 -13.25 -1.23 -6.62
CA GLU A 133 -13.57 -0.28 -7.69
C GLU A 133 -12.90 -0.69 -9.02
N LEU A 134 -11.64 -1.14 -8.99
CA LEU A 134 -10.95 -1.64 -10.17
C LEU A 134 -11.65 -2.86 -10.77
N LYS A 135 -12.10 -3.79 -9.91
CA LYS A 135 -12.84 -4.99 -10.34
C LYS A 135 -14.16 -4.66 -11.05
N LEU A 136 -14.81 -3.56 -10.70
CA LEU A 136 -16.09 -3.12 -11.28
C LEU A 136 -15.92 -2.07 -12.38
N HIS A 137 -14.68 -1.75 -12.76
CA HIS A 137 -14.41 -0.66 -13.69
C HIS A 137 -14.87 -1.03 -15.12
N PRO A 138 -15.80 -0.29 -15.74
CA PRO A 138 -16.44 -0.73 -16.99
C PRO A 138 -15.51 -0.69 -18.21
N ASN A 139 -14.47 0.14 -18.17
CA ASN A 139 -13.64 0.47 -19.34
C ASN A 139 -12.18 0.03 -19.22
N ILE A 140 -11.82 -0.67 -18.14
CA ILE A 140 -10.44 -1.16 -17.94
C ILE A 140 -10.54 -2.64 -17.62
N ASP A 141 -9.99 -3.48 -18.48
CA ASP A 141 -9.87 -4.90 -18.20
C ASP A 141 -8.80 -5.13 -17.11
N CYS A 142 -9.26 -5.13 -15.85
CA CYS A 142 -8.46 -5.43 -14.67
C CYS A 142 -8.33 -6.94 -14.40
N PHE A 143 -8.80 -7.82 -15.31
CA PHE A 143 -8.56 -9.26 -15.18
C PHE A 143 -7.13 -9.61 -15.61
N CYS A 144 -6.66 -9.03 -16.71
CA CYS A 144 -5.32 -9.23 -17.26
C CYS A 144 -4.40 -8.01 -17.09
N SER A 145 -4.87 -6.94 -16.43
CA SER A 145 -4.07 -5.74 -16.15
C SER A 145 -4.09 -5.40 -14.67
N GLY A 146 -2.99 -4.88 -14.17
CA GLY A 146 -2.83 -4.58 -12.75
C GLY A 146 -1.78 -3.50 -12.52
N THR A 147 -1.55 -3.20 -11.24
CA THR A 147 -0.47 -2.33 -10.81
C THR A 147 0.02 -2.76 -9.42
N THR A 148 1.30 -2.54 -9.14
CA THR A 148 1.79 -2.48 -7.76
C THR A 148 1.34 -1.19 -7.09
N ALA A 149 1.55 -1.08 -5.78
CA ALA A 149 1.43 0.16 -5.04
C ALA A 149 2.36 0.15 -3.82
N VAL A 150 3.36 1.04 -3.81
CA VAL A 150 4.06 1.47 -2.60
C VAL A 150 3.64 2.90 -2.31
N THR A 151 3.04 3.12 -1.16
CA THR A 151 2.47 4.41 -0.75
C THR A 151 2.93 4.77 0.66
N ILE A 152 3.18 6.04 0.91
CA ILE A 152 3.77 6.53 2.14
C ILE A 152 2.97 7.74 2.62
N VAL A 153 2.63 7.76 3.90
CA VAL A 153 2.23 8.98 4.64
C VAL A 153 3.34 9.32 5.61
N LYS A 154 3.93 10.50 5.45
CA LYS A 154 4.92 11.07 6.37
C LYS A 154 4.29 12.25 7.11
N GLN A 155 4.33 12.24 8.44
CA GLN A 155 3.92 13.37 9.27
C GLN A 155 4.96 13.60 10.36
N GLY A 156 5.64 14.75 10.35
CA GLY A 156 6.74 15.00 11.28
C GLY A 156 7.87 13.97 11.11
N GLN A 157 8.17 13.22 12.16
CA GLN A 157 9.16 12.12 12.16
C GLN A 157 8.53 10.75 11.85
N ASP A 158 7.20 10.67 11.82
CA ASP A 158 6.47 9.42 11.66
C ASP A 158 6.24 9.06 10.20
N LEU A 159 6.30 7.76 9.91
CA LEU A 159 6.16 7.20 8.58
C LEU A 159 5.23 5.98 8.62
N VAL A 160 4.21 5.97 7.78
CA VAL A 160 3.33 4.80 7.55
C VAL A 160 3.35 4.42 6.09
N ILE A 161 3.57 3.15 5.80
CA ILE A 161 3.75 2.64 4.43
C ILE A 161 2.70 1.57 4.13
N GLY A 162 1.97 1.76 3.03
CA GLY A 162 1.13 0.73 2.41
C GLY A 162 1.85 0.12 1.21
N ASN A 163 2.07 -1.20 1.22
CA ASN A 163 2.77 -1.93 0.16
C ASN A 163 1.91 -3.09 -0.39
N VAL A 164 1.77 -3.15 -1.71
CA VAL A 164 1.22 -4.28 -2.47
C VAL A 164 2.04 -4.46 -3.75
N GLY A 165 2.62 -5.64 -3.93
CA GLY A 165 3.47 -5.97 -5.07
C GLY A 165 4.95 -5.94 -4.73
N ASP A 166 5.79 -5.75 -5.74
CA ASP A 166 7.26 -5.86 -5.67
C ASP A 166 8.00 -4.54 -5.94
N SER A 167 7.28 -3.43 -6.05
CA SER A 167 7.87 -2.11 -5.84
C SER A 167 8.36 -1.95 -4.40
N ARG A 168 9.33 -1.05 -4.16
CA ARG A 168 10.04 -0.99 -2.87
C ARG A 168 10.27 0.42 -2.35
N ALA A 169 10.10 0.59 -1.03
CA ALA A 169 10.56 1.78 -0.31
C ALA A 169 11.90 1.49 0.40
N ILE A 170 12.86 2.40 0.26
CA ILE A 170 14.19 2.33 0.87
C ILE A 170 14.48 3.67 1.55
N LEU A 171 14.90 3.64 2.81
CA LEU A 171 15.39 4.79 3.57
C LEU A 171 16.91 4.89 3.43
N GLY A 172 17.39 5.99 2.88
CA GLY A 172 18.79 6.39 3.05
C GLY A 172 18.97 7.04 4.41
N THR A 173 19.81 6.46 5.26
CA THR A 173 20.15 7.00 6.59
C THR A 173 21.64 6.86 6.86
N ARG A 174 22.13 7.34 8.00
CA ARG A 174 23.52 7.16 8.43
C ARG A 174 23.59 6.21 9.62
N ASP A 175 24.63 5.37 9.64
CA ASP A 175 24.97 4.54 10.80
C ASP A 175 25.71 5.36 11.88
N ASP A 176 26.06 4.70 12.99
CA ASP A 176 26.81 5.32 14.10
C ASP A 176 28.19 5.84 13.68
N ASN A 177 28.75 5.32 12.58
CA ASN A 177 30.02 5.73 12.01
C ASN A 177 29.85 6.82 10.93
N ASN A 178 28.65 7.39 10.79
CA ASN A 178 28.29 8.40 9.81
C ASN A 178 28.38 7.92 8.34
N ASN A 179 28.40 6.60 8.09
CA ASN A 179 28.35 6.03 6.74
C ASN A 179 26.93 6.06 6.19
N LEU A 180 26.76 6.37 4.90
CA LEU A 180 25.46 6.28 4.24
C LEU A 180 25.05 4.81 4.07
N ILE A 181 23.92 4.43 4.65
CA ILE A 181 23.35 3.08 4.56
C ILE A 181 21.94 3.14 3.96
N ALA A 182 21.53 2.04 3.34
CA ALA A 182 20.19 1.86 2.78
C ALA A 182 19.41 0.85 3.62
N VAL A 183 18.28 1.26 4.16
CA VAL A 183 17.38 0.43 4.96
C VAL A 183 16.10 0.18 4.16
N GLN A 184 15.87 -1.07 3.75
CA GLN A 184 14.65 -1.45 3.05
C GLN A 184 13.46 -1.44 4.03
N LEU A 185 12.43 -0.65 3.72
CA LEU A 185 11.26 -0.46 4.59
C LEU A 185 10.08 -1.39 4.24
N THR A 186 10.06 -1.93 3.03
CA THR A 186 9.00 -2.84 2.55
C THR A 186 9.58 -4.16 2.09
N VAL A 187 8.84 -5.26 2.28
CA VAL A 187 9.19 -6.57 1.73
C VAL A 187 8.40 -6.78 0.44
N ASP A 188 9.09 -7.07 -0.66
CA ASP A 188 8.45 -7.39 -1.94
C ASP A 188 7.51 -8.60 -1.79
N LEU A 189 6.35 -8.56 -2.44
CA LEU A 189 5.43 -9.68 -2.51
C LEU A 189 5.76 -10.59 -3.70
N LYS A 190 6.89 -11.28 -3.61
CA LYS A 190 7.31 -12.25 -4.65
C LYS A 190 6.80 -13.65 -4.34
N PRO A 191 6.19 -14.37 -5.30
CA PRO A 191 5.59 -15.69 -5.05
C PRO A 191 6.55 -16.75 -4.53
N ASN A 192 7.86 -16.63 -4.77
CA ASN A 192 8.87 -17.57 -4.29
C ASN A 192 9.35 -17.33 -2.86
N LEU A 193 8.95 -16.24 -2.21
CA LEU A 193 9.31 -15.99 -0.82
C LEU A 193 8.49 -16.91 0.10
N PRO A 194 9.09 -17.58 1.11
CA PRO A 194 8.40 -18.59 1.92
C PRO A 194 7.05 -18.13 2.48
N LYS A 195 7.01 -16.95 3.11
CA LYS A 195 5.77 -16.39 3.70
C LYS A 195 4.70 -16.12 2.64
N GLU A 196 5.09 -15.62 1.47
CA GLU A 196 4.16 -15.29 0.40
C GLU A 196 3.67 -16.56 -0.32
N ALA A 197 4.56 -17.54 -0.49
CA ALA A 197 4.21 -18.85 -1.03
C ALA A 197 3.21 -19.59 -0.13
N GLU A 198 3.42 -19.54 1.19
CA GLU A 198 2.48 -20.08 2.18
C GLU A 198 1.13 -19.37 2.11
N ARG A 199 1.10 -18.04 2.01
CA ARG A 199 -0.13 -17.26 1.84
C ARG A 199 -0.88 -17.71 0.59
N ILE A 200 -0.20 -17.78 -0.57
CA ILE A 200 -0.79 -18.20 -1.84
C ILE A 200 -1.40 -19.59 -1.73
N LYS A 201 -0.65 -20.58 -1.22
CA LYS A 201 -1.13 -21.96 -1.03
C LYS A 201 -2.32 -22.03 -0.08
N ARG A 202 -2.30 -21.27 1.02
CA ARG A 202 -3.40 -21.19 1.99
C ARG A 202 -4.71 -20.71 1.36
N TYR A 203 -4.62 -19.81 0.39
CA TYR A 203 -5.77 -19.34 -0.39
C TYR A 203 -6.04 -20.16 -1.66
N ARG A 204 -5.53 -21.41 -1.72
CA ARG A 204 -5.69 -22.36 -2.84
C ARG A 204 -5.13 -21.87 -4.17
N GLY A 205 -4.24 -20.88 -4.14
CA GLY A 205 -3.51 -20.45 -5.32
C GLY A 205 -2.36 -21.40 -5.67
N ARG A 206 -1.92 -21.35 -6.92
CA ARG A 206 -0.76 -22.11 -7.42
C ARG A 206 0.38 -21.18 -7.80
N ILE A 207 1.61 -21.66 -7.62
CA ILE A 207 2.83 -20.98 -8.04
C ILE A 207 3.44 -21.83 -9.14
N LEU A 208 3.51 -21.28 -10.35
CA LEU A 208 4.11 -21.93 -11.50
C LEU A 208 5.40 -21.20 -11.86
N LEU A 209 6.48 -21.95 -12.01
CA LEU A 209 7.72 -21.45 -12.59
C LEU A 209 7.61 -21.60 -14.10
N LEU A 210 7.59 -20.47 -14.81
CA LEU A 210 7.70 -20.49 -16.27
C LEU A 210 9.16 -20.22 -16.66
N GLU A 211 9.81 -21.22 -17.25
CA GLU A 211 11.07 -20.99 -17.97
C GLU A 211 10.73 -20.44 -19.35
N MET A 212 10.88 -19.13 -19.55
CA MET A 212 10.84 -18.56 -20.90
C MET A 212 12.22 -18.66 -21.53
N LEU A 213 12.33 -19.45 -22.60
CA LEU A 213 13.59 -19.85 -23.25
C LEU A 213 14.42 -18.72 -23.91
N GLU A 214 14.04 -17.44 -23.78
CA GLU A 214 14.79 -16.33 -24.42
C GLU A 214 15.07 -15.12 -23.52
N ILE A 215 14.64 -15.14 -22.26
CA ILE A 215 14.93 -14.07 -21.30
C ILE A 215 15.31 -14.75 -19.99
N GLN A 216 16.49 -14.47 -19.44
CA GLN A 216 16.92 -14.95 -18.11
C GLN A 216 16.13 -14.26 -16.97
N GLU A 217 14.80 -14.14 -17.11
CA GLU A 217 13.89 -13.64 -16.09
C GLU A 217 12.93 -14.78 -15.72
N LEU A 218 12.96 -15.20 -14.45
CA LEU A 218 12.01 -16.15 -13.90
C LEU A 218 10.69 -15.41 -13.63
N TYR A 219 9.63 -15.79 -14.34
CA TYR A 219 8.30 -15.25 -14.13
C TYR A 219 7.48 -16.21 -13.26
N TRP A 220 6.78 -15.64 -12.28
CA TRP A 220 5.84 -16.38 -11.43
C TRP A 220 4.42 -16.01 -11.83
N VAL A 221 3.66 -17.00 -12.27
CA VAL A 221 2.22 -16.84 -12.54
C VAL A 221 1.44 -17.28 -11.31
N LEU A 222 0.59 -16.39 -10.80
CA LEU A 222 -0.36 -16.69 -9.72
C LEU A 222 -1.71 -17.05 -10.35
N GLU A 223 -2.16 -18.29 -10.16
CA GLU A 223 -3.49 -18.70 -10.56
C GLU A 223 -4.37 -18.85 -9.31
N MET A 224 -5.44 -18.06 -9.21
CA MET A 224 -6.43 -18.16 -8.13
C MET A 224 -7.63 -18.97 -8.61
N THR A 225 -7.86 -20.15 -8.01
CA THR A 225 -9.07 -20.93 -8.30
C THR A 225 -10.26 -20.31 -7.55
N THR A 226 -11.16 -19.64 -8.25
CA THR A 226 -12.47 -19.29 -7.69
C THR A 226 -13.37 -20.53 -7.72
N THR A 227 -13.67 -21.10 -6.56
CA THR A 227 -14.81 -22.02 -6.46
C THR A 227 -16.09 -21.20 -6.62
N THR A 228 -16.82 -21.49 -7.70
CA THR A 228 -18.23 -21.12 -7.93
C THR A 228 -19.12 -21.54 -6.78
#